data_AF-A0A7X4AE56-F1
#
_entry.id   AF-A0A7X4AE56-F1
#
_cell.length_a   1.000
_cell.length_b   1.000
_cell.length_c   1.000
_cell.angle_alpha   90.00
_cell.angle_beta   90.00
_cell.angle_gamma   90.00
#
_symmetry.space_group_name_H-M   'P 1'
#
loop_
_entity.id
_entity.type
_entity.pdbx_description
1 polymer ?
#
loop_
_entity_poly.entity_id
_entity_poly.type
_entity_poly.pdbx_seq_one_letter_code
_entity_poly.pdbx_strand_id
1 'polypeptide(L)'
;MKTPDADIRRALNRLQRALEKARREVRGLQDALEQSEADGFPGDDYSEMEDHLAAIVDLVKREQARQQLKILRSGGITPGRLGVGGRAAMRSDRT
;
A
#
# COMPACT_ATOMS: atom_id res chain seq x y z
N MET A 1 -20.82 -10.89 -5.13
CA MET A 1 -20.44 -10.02 -6.28
C MET A 1 -19.16 -9.28 -5.89
N LYS A 2 -18.03 -9.47 -6.60
CA LYS A 2 -16.82 -8.67 -6.35
C LYS A 2 -17.06 -7.27 -6.90
N THR A 3 -16.96 -6.24 -6.06
CA THR A 3 -17.08 -4.86 -6.54
C THR A 3 -15.76 -4.45 -7.21
N PRO A 4 -15.79 -3.65 -8.29
CA PRO A 4 -14.58 -3.15 -8.94
C PRO A 4 -13.57 -2.52 -7.95
N ASP A 5 -14.06 -1.83 -6.92
CA ASP A 5 -13.22 -1.21 -5.89
C ASP A 5 -12.46 -2.25 -5.03
N ALA A 6 -13.05 -3.43 -4.78
CA ALA A 6 -12.38 -4.51 -4.03
C ALA A 6 -11.22 -5.13 -4.85
N ASP A 7 -11.38 -5.22 -6.17
CA ASP A 7 -10.34 -5.73 -7.06
C ASP A 7 -9.21 -4.73 -7.24
N ILE A 8 -9.51 -3.43 -7.34
CA ILE A 8 -8.51 -2.35 -7.34
C ILE A 8 -7.70 -2.39 -6.03
N ARG A 9 -8.35 -2.45 -4.86
CA ARG A 9 -7.66 -2.52 -3.56
C ARG A 9 -6.74 -3.74 -3.47
N ARG A 10 -7.20 -4.89 -3.96
CA ARG A 10 -6.38 -6.12 -3.96
C ARG A 10 -5.17 -5.96 -4.88
N ALA A 11 -5.35 -5.37 -6.07
CA ALA A 11 -4.27 -5.11 -7.01
C ALA A 11 -3.22 -4.16 -6.43
N LEU A 12 -3.64 -3.05 -5.81
CA LEU A 12 -2.75 -2.09 -5.16
C LEU A 12 -1.94 -2.75 -4.04
N ASN A 13 -2.59 -3.53 -3.16
CA ASN A 13 -1.89 -4.21 -2.08
C ASN A 13 -0.90 -5.27 -2.57
N ARG A 14 -1.25 -5.98 -3.66
CA ARG A 14 -0.33 -6.94 -4.29
C ARG A 14 0.88 -6.25 -4.87
N LEU A 15 0.68 -5.12 -5.55
CA LEU A 15 1.77 -4.33 -6.12
C LEU A 15 2.67 -3.75 -5.03
N GLN A 16 2.11 -3.20 -3.95
CA GLN A 16 2.89 -2.70 -2.81
C GLN A 16 3.82 -3.78 -2.26
N ARG A 17 3.30 -4.98 -1.98
CA ARG A 17 4.13 -6.09 -1.46
C ARG A 17 5.21 -6.53 -2.44
N ALA A 18 4.90 -6.54 -3.74
CA ALA A 18 5.87 -6.87 -4.77
C ALA A 18 7.01 -5.84 -4.82
N LEU A 19 6.70 -4.55 -4.69
CA LEU A 19 7.69 -3.47 -4.65
C LEU A 19 8.55 -3.51 -3.38
N GLU A 20 7.93 -3.75 -2.22
CA GLU A 20 8.65 -3.93 -0.95
C GLU A 20 9.65 -5.10 -1.04
N LYS A 21 9.22 -6.21 -1.64
CA LYS A 21 10.10 -7.34 -1.90
C LYS A 21 11.21 -6.95 -2.89
N ALA A 22 10.87 -6.37 -4.04
CA ALA A 22 11.85 -5.98 -5.05
C ALA A 22 12.93 -5.07 -4.48
N ARG A 23 12.57 -4.08 -3.66
CA ARG A 23 13.54 -3.19 -3.00
C ARG A 23 14.48 -3.95 -2.06
N ARG A 24 13.97 -4.94 -1.33
CA ARG A 24 14.81 -5.78 -0.46
C ARG A 24 15.79 -6.64 -1.26
N GLU A 25 15.34 -7.23 -2.36
CA GLU A 25 16.19 -8.06 -3.22
C GLU A 25 17.27 -7.21 -3.93
N VAL A 26 16.90 -6.03 -4.44
CA VAL A 26 17.84 -5.07 -5.04
C VAL A 26 18.93 -4.68 -4.06
N ARG A 27 18.55 -4.34 -2.82
CA ARG A 27 19.52 -3.99 -1.78
C ARG A 27 20.44 -5.17 -1.45
N GLY A 28 19.90 -6.38 -1.37
CA GLY A 28 20.72 -7.58 -1.16
C GLY A 28 21.71 -7.83 -2.30
N LEU A 29 21.32 -7.53 -3.55
CA LEU A 29 22.21 -7.60 -4.71
C LEU A 29 23.31 -6.53 -4.64
N GLN A 30 22.94 -5.29 -4.33
CA GLN A 30 23.89 -4.20 -4.12
C GLN A 30 24.93 -4.56 -3.06
N ASP A 31 24.49 -4.97 -1.87
CA ASP A 31 25.40 -5.34 -0.77
C ASP A 31 26.38 -6.46 -1.18
N ALA A 32 25.93 -7.42 -1.99
CA ALA A 32 26.76 -8.53 -2.48
C ALA A 32 27.78 -8.10 -3.54
N LEU A 33 27.38 -7.20 -4.45
CA LEU A 33 28.26 -6.69 -5.50
C LEU A 33 29.28 -5.69 -4.94
N GLU A 34 28.89 -4.81 -4.02
CA GLU A 34 29.80 -3.92 -3.31
C GLU A 34 30.94 -4.70 -2.62
N GLN A 35 30.61 -5.84 -2.00
CA GLN A 35 31.60 -6.71 -1.37
C GLN A 35 32.53 -7.40 -2.38
N SER A 36 32.06 -7.68 -3.59
CA SER A 36 32.82 -8.41 -4.61
C SER A 36 33.66 -7.52 -5.52
N GLU A 37 33.19 -6.30 -5.80
CA GLU A 37 33.74 -5.45 -6.88
C GLU A 37 34.50 -4.23 -6.35
N ALA A 38 34.42 -3.94 -5.05
CA ALA A 38 35.09 -2.81 -4.40
C ALA A 38 34.95 -1.49 -5.23
N ASP A 39 36.04 -0.99 -5.80
CA ASP A 39 36.08 0.28 -6.55
C ASP A 39 35.41 0.20 -7.94
N GLY A 40 35.07 -0.99 -8.43
CA GLY A 40 34.40 -1.19 -9.73
C GLY A 40 32.87 -1.18 -9.66
N PHE A 41 32.30 -1.10 -8.45
CA PHE A 41 30.86 -1.22 -8.26
C PHE A 41 30.09 0.01 -8.81
N PRO A 42 29.08 -0.18 -9.67
CA PRO A 42 28.30 0.92 -10.24
C PRO A 42 27.24 1.43 -9.26
N GLY A 43 27.67 2.05 -8.16
CA GLY A 43 26.77 2.51 -7.09
C GLY A 43 25.71 3.51 -7.54
N ASP A 44 26.02 4.36 -8.53
CA ASP A 44 25.08 5.35 -9.07
C ASP A 44 23.88 4.67 -9.76
N ASP A 45 24.10 3.58 -10.51
CA ASP A 45 23.02 2.85 -11.19
C ASP A 45 22.04 2.22 -10.18
N TYR A 46 22.57 1.68 -9.08
CA TYR A 46 21.75 1.11 -8.00
C TYR A 46 20.99 2.19 -7.24
N SER A 47 21.62 3.35 -6.98
CA SER A 47 20.95 4.51 -6.37
C SER A 47 19.78 5.02 -7.23
N GLU A 48 19.99 5.17 -8.55
CA GLU A 48 18.93 5.59 -9.47
C GLU A 48 17.77 4.58 -9.50
N MET A 49 18.09 3.28 -9.49
CA MET A 49 17.08 2.23 -9.41
C MET A 49 16.29 2.28 -8.08
N GLU A 50 16.94 2.55 -6.94
CA GLU A 50 16.24 2.75 -5.67
C GLU A 50 15.29 3.95 -5.71
N ASP A 51 15.71 5.06 -6.32
CA ASP A 51 14.88 6.25 -6.50
C ASP A 51 13.64 5.97 -7.36
N HIS A 52 13.80 5.22 -8.45
CA HIS A 52 12.67 4.79 -9.28
C HIS A 52 11.70 3.89 -8.52
N LEU A 53 12.20 2.92 -7.75
CA LEU A 53 11.35 2.06 -6.91
C LEU A 53 10.61 2.89 -5.84
N ALA A 54 11.28 3.86 -5.22
CA ALA A 54 10.66 4.76 -4.26
C ALA A 54 9.53 5.58 -4.89
N ALA A 55 9.74 6.13 -6.09
CA ALA A 55 8.73 6.88 -6.82
C ALA A 55 7.47 6.04 -7.13
N ILE A 56 7.66 4.78 -7.51
CA ILE A 56 6.56 3.85 -7.76
C ILE A 56 5.81 3.51 -6.45
N VAL A 57 6.53 3.27 -5.35
CA VAL A 57 5.92 3.03 -4.04
C VAL A 57 5.05 4.22 -3.62
N ASP A 58 5.54 5.45 -3.78
CA ASP A 58 4.80 6.64 -3.43
C ASP A 58 3.56 6.85 -4.31
N LEU A 59 3.65 6.52 -5.60
CA LEU A 59 2.48 6.46 -6.46
C LEU A 59 1.42 5.49 -5.91
N VAL A 60 1.82 4.26 -5.56
CA VAL A 60 0.89 3.24 -5.03
C VAL A 60 0.24 3.71 -3.72
N LYS A 61 0.99 4.34 -2.82
CA LYS A 61 0.44 4.91 -1.57
C LYS A 61 -0.58 6.01 -1.84
N ARG A 62 -0.28 6.92 -2.78
CA ARG A 62 -1.23 7.96 -3.20
C ARG A 62 -2.50 7.32 -3.77
N GLU A 63 -2.39 6.30 -4.61
CA GLU A 63 -3.55 5.58 -5.14
C GLU A 63 -4.39 4.90 -4.07
N GLN A 64 -3.76 4.24 -3.10
CA GLN A 64 -4.47 3.63 -1.98
C GLN A 64 -5.27 4.69 -1.18
N ALA A 65 -4.65 5.84 -0.91
CA ALA A 65 -5.33 6.96 -0.24
C ALA A 65 -6.51 7.49 -1.07
N ARG A 66 -6.34 7.66 -2.39
CA ARG A 66 -7.42 8.10 -3.28
C ARG A 66 -8.59 7.11 -3.30
N GLN A 67 -8.31 5.80 -3.35
CA GLN A 67 -9.36 4.77 -3.30
C GLN A 67 -10.09 4.77 -1.96
N GLN A 68 -9.36 4.90 -0.84
CA GLN A 68 -9.98 4.98 0.48
C GLN A 68 -10.90 6.20 0.61
N LEU A 69 -10.47 7.37 0.12
CA LEU A 69 -11.28 8.59 0.10
C LEU A 69 -12.53 8.42 -0.78
N LYS A 70 -12.42 7.77 -1.93
CA LYS A 70 -13.56 7.48 -2.81
C LYS A 70 -14.59 6.61 -2.10
N ILE A 71 -14.16 5.53 -1.45
CA ILE A 71 -15.03 4.62 -0.69
C ILE A 71 -15.74 5.36 0.45
N LEU A 72 -15.03 6.21 1.21
CA LEU A 72 -15.62 7.00 2.28
C LEU A 72 -16.71 7.96 1.76
N ARG A 73 -16.43 8.65 0.66
CA ARG A 73 -17.38 9.58 0.02
C ARG A 73 -18.60 8.85 -0.57
N SER A 74 -18.40 7.73 -1.26
CA SER A 74 -19.50 6.96 -1.87
C SER A 74 -20.32 6.18 -0.85
N GLY A 75 -19.75 5.84 0.30
CA GLY A 75 -20.43 5.14 1.40
C GLY A 75 -21.15 6.05 2.40
N GLY A 76 -21.17 7.38 2.18
CA GLY A 76 -21.80 8.34 3.10
C GLY A 76 -21.06 8.52 4.43
N ILE A 77 -19.81 8.07 4.55
CA ILE A 77 -19.01 8.18 5.78
C ILE A 77 -18.11 9.41 5.66
N THR A 78 -18.52 10.51 6.29
CA THR A 78 -17.66 11.69 6.44
C THR A 78 -16.45 11.32 7.31
N PRO A 79 -15.20 11.58 6.87
CA PRO A 79 -14.01 11.36 7.69
C PRO A 79 -14.12 12.23 8.95
N GLY A 80 -14.46 11.62 10.09
CA GLY A 80 -14.76 12.33 11.33
C GLY A 80 -15.94 11.74 12.12
N ARG A 81 -16.78 10.88 11.52
CA ARG A 81 -17.80 10.10 12.25
C ARG A 81 -17.52 8.62 12.17
N LEU A 82 -16.51 8.16 12.91
CA LEU A 82 -16.49 6.78 13.39
C LEU A 82 -17.48 6.69 14.57
N GLY A 83 -18.77 6.82 14.27
CA GLY A 83 -19.82 6.43 15.19
C GLY A 83 -19.77 4.92 15.29
N VAL A 84 -19.26 4.41 16.41
CA VAL A 84 -19.43 3.03 16.84
C VAL A 84 -20.93 2.75 16.84
N GLY A 85 -21.44 2.17 15.75
CA GLY A 85 -22.82 1.74 15.61
C GLY A 85 -23.09 0.69 16.67
N GLY A 86 -23.69 1.13 17.77
CA GLY A 86 -23.85 0.37 18.99
C GLY A 86 -24.69 -0.89 18.78
N ARG A 87 -24.23 -1.98 19.38
CA ARG A 87 -25.13 -2.98 19.94
C ARG A 87 -25.94 -2.28 21.03
N ALA A 88 -27.17 -1.86 20.74
CA ALA A 88 -28.15 -1.55 21.77
C ALA A 88 -29.29 -2.55 21.62
N ALA A 89 -29.47 -3.31 22.70
CA ALA A 89 -30.36 -4.43 22.87
C ALA A 89 -31.78 -4.19 22.35
N MET A 90 -32.26 -5.13 21.52
CA MET A 90 -33.68 -5.33 21.26
C MET A 90 -34.22 -6.26 22.35
N ARG A 91 -34.72 -5.67 23.44
CA ARG A 91 -35.73 -6.27 24.32
C ARG A 91 -36.73 -5.18 24.65
N SER A 92 -37.86 -5.18 23.96
CA SER A 92 -39.08 -4.56 24.47
C SER A 92 -40.10 -5.66 24.69
N ASP A 93 -40.74 -5.56 25.85
CA ASP A 93 -41.90 -6.30 26.34
C ASP A 93 -42.78 -6.94 25.26
N ARG A 94 -43.10 -8.21 25.51
CA ARG A 94 -44.40 -8.75 25.16
C ARG A 94 -45.07 -9.10 26.49
N THR A 95 -46.13 -8.32 26.75
CA THR A 95 -47.30 -8.57 27.62
C THR A 95 -47.48 -10.00 28.09
#